data_AF-A0A3R6LRX4-F1
#
_entry.id   AF-A0A3R6LRX4-F1
#
_cell.length_a   1.000
_cell.length_b   1.000
_cell.length_c   1.000
_cell.angle_alpha   90.00
_cell.angle_beta   90.00
_cell.angle_gamma   90.00
#
_symmetry.space_group_name_H-M   'P 1'
#
loop_
_entity.id
_entity.type
_entity.pdbx_description
1 polymer ?
#
loop_
_entity_poly.entity_id
_entity_poly.type
_entity_poly.pdbx_seq_one_letter_code
_entity_poly.pdbx_strand_id
1 'polypeptide(L)' 'MSLHQYHVDFSQLSPSEKESLSERVDNAAFTGIQWEQGFQSGVFFVEENQDLNYLKIPACCHLRRIL' A
#
# COMPACT_ATOMS: atom_id res chain seq x y z
N MET A 1 3.97 -10.83 -17.32
CA MET A 1 3.76 -9.68 -16.42
C MET A 1 3.77 -10.24 -15.01
N SER A 2 4.78 -9.89 -14.22
CA SER A 2 4.93 -10.37 -12.84
C SER A 2 4.32 -9.32 -11.91
N LEU A 3 3.34 -9.72 -11.10
CA LEU A 3 2.77 -8.89 -10.05
C LEU A 3 3.47 -9.21 -8.73
N HIS A 4 3.83 -8.18 -7.99
CA HIS A 4 4.34 -8.27 -6.64
C HIS A 4 3.26 -7.90 -5.65
N GLN A 5 3.16 -8.67 -4.60
CA GLN A 5 2.22 -8.43 -3.51
C GLN A 5 2.94 -7.68 -2.40
N TYR A 6 2.39 -6.54 -2.01
CA TYR A 6 2.88 -5.74 -0.89
C TYR A 6 1.83 -5.68 0.20
N HIS A 7 2.30 -5.66 1.43
CA HIS A 7 1.53 -5.39 2.63
C HIS A 7 2.03 -4.09 3.25
N VAL A 8 1.09 -3.22 3.61
CA VAL A 8 1.36 -1.93 4.24
C VAL A 8 0.47 -1.77 5.46
N ASP A 9 1.04 -1.25 6.52
CA ASP A 9 0.36 -0.97 7.78
C ASP A 9 0.10 0.55 7.88
N PHE A 10 -1.15 0.95 8.02
CA PHE A 10 -1.59 2.33 8.19
C PHE A 10 -1.93 2.65 9.65
N SER A 11 -1.74 1.72 10.59
CA SER A 11 -2.08 1.90 12.01
C SER A 11 -1.39 3.11 12.65
N GLN A 12 -0.19 3.45 12.18
CA GLN A 12 0.63 4.56 12.65
C GLN A 12 0.32 5.90 11.97
N LEU A 13 -0.63 5.93 11.03
CA LEU A 13 -0.99 7.13 10.30
C LEU A 13 -2.21 7.83 10.89
N SER A 14 -2.20 9.16 10.77
CA SER A 14 -3.40 9.96 11.02
C SER A 14 -4.47 9.65 9.96
N PRO A 15 -5.76 9.88 10.25
CA PRO A 15 -6.85 9.61 9.29
C PRO A 15 -6.64 10.28 7.92
N SER A 16 -6.13 11.51 7.91
CA SER A 16 -5.82 12.27 6.69
C SER A 16 -4.66 11.70 5.88
N GLU A 17 -3.59 11.26 6.56
CA GLU A 17 -2.43 10.63 5.94
C GLU A 17 -2.79 9.28 5.36
N LYS A 18 -3.60 8.51 6.09
CA LYS A 18 -4.13 7.23 5.65
C LYS A 18 -4.97 7.37 4.39
N GLU A 19 -5.90 8.32 4.36
CA GLU A 19 -6.73 8.59 3.19
C GLU A 19 -5.84 8.94 1.97
N SER A 20 -4.91 9.88 2.14
CA SER A 20 -3.96 10.28 1.10
C SER A 20 -3.07 9.14 0.62
N LEU A 21 -2.60 8.27 1.52
CA LEU A 21 -1.74 7.14 1.15
C LEU A 21 -2.55 6.03 0.49
N SER A 22 -3.75 5.75 1.01
CA SER A 22 -4.64 4.75 0.43
C SER A 22 -5.02 5.10 -1.00
N GLU A 23 -5.33 6.37 -1.30
CA GLU A 23 -5.65 6.81 -2.66
C GLU A 23 -4.47 6.64 -3.62
N ARG A 24 -3.24 6.95 -3.17
CA ARG A 24 -2.03 6.73 -3.98
C ARG A 24 -1.76 5.25 -4.22
N VAL A 25 -1.90 4.44 -3.17
CA VAL A 25 -1.74 2.99 -3.25
C VAL A 25 -2.80 2.40 -4.18
N ASP A 26 -4.05 2.85 -4.10
CA ASP A 26 -5.15 2.37 -4.93
C ASP A 26 -4.93 2.73 -6.41
N ASN A 27 -4.45 3.94 -6.70
CA ASN A 27 -4.10 4.37 -8.06
C ASN A 27 -2.89 3.62 -8.65
N ALA A 28 -1.95 3.19 -7.80
CA ALA A 28 -0.81 2.38 -8.21
C ALA A 28 -1.18 0.89 -8.34
N ALA A 29 -2.06 0.42 -7.48
CA ALA A 29 -2.39 -0.99 -7.37
C ALA A 29 -3.17 -1.45 -8.61
N PHE A 30 -2.81 -2.63 -9.10
CA PHE A 30 -3.47 -3.22 -10.26
C PHE A 30 -4.96 -3.55 -9.99
N THR A 31 -5.30 -3.92 -8.75
CA THR A 31 -6.65 -4.29 -8.32
C THR A 31 -7.20 -3.41 -7.21
N GLY A 32 -6.53 -2.31 -6.89
CA GLY A 32 -6.79 -1.55 -5.66
C GLY A 32 -6.27 -2.24 -4.40
N ILE A 33 -6.48 -1.59 -3.25
CA ILE A 33 -6.05 -2.10 -1.94
C ILE A 33 -7.10 -3.00 -1.27
N GLN A 34 -6.68 -4.19 -0.85
CA GLN A 34 -7.45 -5.10 -0.03
C GLN A 34 -7.19 -4.83 1.44
N TRP A 35 -8.16 -4.22 2.12
CA TRP A 35 -8.06 -3.93 3.55
C TRP A 35 -8.22 -5.19 4.39
N GLU A 36 -7.38 -5.32 5.41
CA GLU A 36 -7.54 -6.33 6.44
C GLU A 36 -8.55 -5.88 7.52
N GLN A 37 -8.95 -6.81 8.39
CA GLN A 37 -9.90 -6.52 9.46
C GLN A 37 -9.38 -5.41 10.38
N GLY A 38 -10.23 -4.42 10.65
CA GLY A 38 -9.86 -3.24 11.43
C GLY A 38 -9.35 -2.07 10.59
N PHE A 39 -9.22 -2.22 9.27
CA PHE A 39 -8.75 -1.19 8.34
C PHE A 39 -7.37 -0.63 8.71
N GLN A 40 -6.60 -1.31 9.55
CA GLN A 40 -5.29 -0.82 9.99
C GLN A 40 -4.22 -1.19 8.98
N SER A 41 -4.27 -2.38 8.41
CA SER A 41 -3.37 -2.86 7.38
C SER A 41 -4.12 -3.16 6.08
N GLY A 42 -3.37 -3.22 4.98
CA GLY A 42 -3.90 -3.60 3.68
C GLY A 42 -2.84 -4.24 2.80
N VAL A 43 -3.32 -5.04 1.85
CA VAL A 43 -2.52 -5.74 0.86
C VAL A 43 -2.87 -5.22 -0.52
N PHE A 44 -1.87 -5.01 -1.36
CA PHE A 44 -2.08 -4.53 -2.73
C PHE A 44 -1.10 -5.18 -3.70
N PHE A 45 -1.49 -5.25 -4.96
CA PHE A 45 -0.71 -5.85 -6.04
C PHE A 45 -0.18 -4.78 -6.96
N VAL A 46 1.10 -4.87 -7.30
CA VAL A 46 1.85 -3.86 -8.03
C VAL A 46 2.66 -4.56 -9.11
N GLU A 47 2.77 -3.99 -10.30
CA GLU A 47 3.66 -4.55 -11.32
C GLU A 47 5.14 -4.44 -10.89
N GLU A 48 5.95 -5.44 -11.25
CA GLU A 48 7.39 -5.48 -10.94
C GLU A 48 8.15 -4.24 -11.40
N ASN A 49 7.75 -3.65 -12.52
CA ASN A 49 8.37 -2.44 -13.08
C ASN A 49 7.78 -1.13 -12.52
N GLN A 50 6.84 -1.20 -11.58
CA GLN A 50 6.24 0.00 -11.03
C GLN A 50 7.12 0.60 -9.92
N ASP A 51 7.43 1.88 -10.04
CA ASP A 51 8.21 2.60 -9.04
C ASP A 51 7.37 2.88 -7.79
N LEU A 52 7.58 2.08 -6.75
CA LEU A 52 6.98 2.29 -5.43
C LEU A 52 7.47 3.58 -4.76
N ASN A 53 8.59 4.14 -5.23
CA ASN A 53 9.12 5.43 -4.75
C ASN A 53 8.10 6.57 -4.90
N TYR A 54 7.19 6.49 -5.89
CA TYR A 54 6.14 7.49 -6.09
C TYR A 54 5.07 7.47 -5.00
N LEU A 55 4.87 6.33 -4.34
CA LEU A 55 3.87 6.21 -3.27
C LEU A 55 4.25 7.02 -2.03
N LYS A 56 5.55 7.30 -1.85
CA LYS A 56 6.10 8.01 -0.68
C LYS A 56 5.54 7.42 0.62
N ILE A 57 5.56 6.09 0.72
CA ILE A 57 5.07 5.37 1.90
C ILE A 57 5.97 5.75 3.08
N PRO A 58 5.41 6.32 4.17
CA PRO A 58 6.17 6.67 5.34
C PRO A 58 6.84 5.44 5.96
N ALA A 59 8.04 5.62 6.54
CA ALA A 59 8.77 4.53 7.16
C ALA A 59 8.01 3.87 8.34
N CYS A 60 7.08 4.60 8.97
CA CYS A 60 6.21 4.08 10.02
C CYS A 60 5.17 3.08 9.51
N CYS A 61 4.92 3.00 8.19
CA CYS A 61 3.89 2.15 7.61
C CYS A 61 4.33 0.71 7.31
N HIS A 62 5.54 0.33 7.73
CA HIS A 62 6.07 -1.03 7.63
C HIS A 62 5.71 -1.77 6.32
N LEU A 63 6.06 -1.16 5.18
CA LEU A 63 5.85 -1.77 3.87
C LEU A 63 6.70 -3.04 3.75
N ARG A 64 6.05 -4.17 3.44
CA ARG A 64 6.68 -5.46 3.27
C ARG A 64 6.21 -6.15 2.00
N ARG A 65 7.15 -6.65 1.20
CA ARG A 65 6.83 -7.52 0.07
C ARG A 65 6.54 -8.94 0.57
N ILE A 66 5.44 -9.51 0.09
CA ILE A 66 5.01 -10.88 0.40
C ILE A 66 5.42 -11.84 -0.73
N LEU A 67 5.12 -11.49 -1.99
CA LEU A 67 5.35 -12.31 -3.19
C LEU A 67 5.93 -11.46 -4.33
#